data_AF-A0A0A8TSU6-F1
#
_entry.id   AF-A0A0A8TSU6-F1
#
_cell.length_a   1.000
_cell.length_b   1.000
_cell.length_c   1.000
_cell.angle_alpha   90.00
_cell.angle_beta   90.00
_cell.angle_gamma   90.00
#
_symmetry.space_group_name_H-M   'P 1'
#
loop_
_entity.id
_entity.type
_entity.pdbx_description
1 polymer ?
#
loop_
_entity_poly.entity_id
_entity_poly.type
_entity_poly.pdbx_seq_one_letter_code
_entity_poly.pdbx_strand_id
1 'polypeptide(L)' 'IKSQTVFMGDFPMMTEKGTFIINGTERVVVSQLVRSPGVYFDETIDKSTDKTLHSVKVIPSRGAWLEFDVDKRDT' A
#
# COMPACT_ATOMS: atom_id res chain seq x y z
N ILE A 1 12.58 33.14 -22.30
CA ILE A 1 12.77 32.19 -21.17
C ILE A 1 13.86 31.20 -21.60
N LYS A 2 14.96 31.07 -20.86
CA LYS A 2 16.03 30.10 -21.15
C LYS A 2 15.73 28.80 -20.41
N SER A 3 15.69 27.67 -21.11
CA SER A 3 15.65 26.33 -20.53
C SER A 3 17.05 25.72 -20.53
N GLN A 4 17.34 24.88 -19.56
CA GLN A 4 18.55 24.05 -19.51
C GLN A 4 18.17 22.62 -19.14
N THR A 5 18.90 21.66 -19.69
CA THR A 5 18.79 20.27 -19.28
C THR A 5 19.55 20.09 -17.96
N VAL A 6 18.88 19.54 -16.95
CA VAL A 6 19.47 19.26 -15.64
C VAL A 6 19.65 17.75 -15.50
N PHE A 7 20.83 17.33 -15.05
CA PHE A 7 21.09 15.94 -14.71
C PHE A 7 20.49 15.62 -13.33
N MET A 8 19.73 14.52 -13.25
CA MET A 8 19.01 14.09 -12.04
C MET A 8 19.58 12.80 -11.43
N GLY A 9 20.71 12.30 -11.95
CA GLY A 9 21.25 10.99 -11.60
C GLY A 9 20.97 9.94 -12.67
N ASP A 10 21.69 8.83 -12.58
CA ASP A 10 21.48 7.65 -13.41
C ASP A 10 20.53 6.66 -12.72
N PHE A 11 19.70 5.99 -13.52
CA PHE A 11 18.83 4.93 -13.05
C PHE A 11 19.44 3.56 -13.35
N PRO A 12 19.41 2.60 -12.40
CA PRO A 12 19.77 1.22 -12.70
C PRO A 12 18.84 0.66 -13.77
N MET A 13 19.42 0.22 -14.88
CA MET A 13 18.67 -0.36 -15.99
C MET A 13 18.50 -1.87 -15.80
N MET A 14 17.32 -2.38 -16.16
CA MET A 14 17.02 -3.81 -16.11
C MET A 14 17.77 -4.55 -17.23
N THR A 15 18.33 -5.71 -16.91
CA THR A 15 18.92 -6.62 -17.90
C THR A 15 17.84 -7.41 -18.65
N GLU A 16 18.20 -8.07 -19.75
CA GLU A 16 17.29 -8.99 -20.47
C GLU A 16 16.78 -10.15 -19.60
N LYS A 17 17.45 -10.44 -18.48
CA LYS A 17 17.06 -11.49 -17.52
C LYS A 17 16.10 -10.99 -16.43
N GLY A 18 15.74 -9.71 -16.42
CA GLY A 18 14.89 -9.13 -15.37
C GLY A 18 15.64 -8.81 -14.06
N THR A 19 16.97 -8.72 -14.10
CA THR A 19 17.83 -8.41 -12.95
C THR A 19 18.40 -6.99 -13.06
N PHE A 20 19.04 -6.52 -11.99
CA PHE A 20 19.72 -5.21 -11.93
C PHE A 20 21.12 -5.37 -11.35
N ILE A 21 22.08 -4.56 -11.82
CA ILE A 21 23.43 -4.50 -11.22
C ILE A 21 23.47 -3.37 -10.20
N ILE A 22 23.62 -3.72 -8.92
CA ILE A 22 23.72 -2.77 -7.80
C ILE A 22 25.08 -2.96 -7.14
N ASN A 23 25.94 -1.94 -7.20
CA ASN A 23 27.31 -1.98 -6.68
C ASN A 23 28.11 -3.20 -7.15
N GLY A 24 28.00 -3.54 -8.44
CA GLY A 24 28.72 -4.66 -9.07
C GLY A 24 28.12 -6.05 -8.79
N THR A 25 27.01 -6.15 -8.05
CA THR A 25 26.32 -7.42 -7.77
C THR A 25 24.97 -7.47 -8.46
N GLU A 26 24.62 -8.61 -9.06
CA GLU A 26 23.31 -8.85 -9.65
C GLU A 26 22.23 -9.04 -8.57
N ARG A 27 21.13 -8.29 -8.69
CA ARG A 27 20.00 -8.32 -7.75
C ARG A 27 18.68 -8.43 -8.50
N VAL A 28 17.69 -9.02 -7.83
CA VAL A 28 16.31 -9.09 -8.29
C VAL A 28 15.43 -8.26 -7.36
N VAL A 29 14.49 -7.51 -7.95
CA VAL A 29 13.40 -6.88 -7.21
C VAL A 29 12.23 -7.86 -7.15
N VAL A 30 11.76 -8.16 -5.95
CA VAL A 30 10.60 -9.04 -5.76
C VAL A 30 9.31 -8.23 -5.80
N SER A 31 8.29 -8.78 -6.48
CA SER A 31 6.95 -8.20 -6.49
C SER A 31 6.36 -8.25 -5.08
N GLN A 32 5.85 -7.11 -4.61
CA GLN A 32 5.14 -7.04 -3.33
C GLN A 32 3.66 -7.33 -3.56
N LEU A 33 3.06 -8.10 -2.65
CA LEU A 33 1.61 -8.24 -2.55
C LEU A 33 1.10 -7.27 -1.49
N VAL A 34 0.39 -6.23 -1.93
CA VAL A 34 -0.18 -5.19 -1.06
C VAL A 34 -1.66 -5.01 -1.37
N ARG A 35 -2.43 -4.56 -0.38
CA ARG A 35 -3.85 -4.19 -0.60
C ARG A 35 -3.92 -2.98 -1.52
N SER A 36 -4.85 -2.99 -2.47
CA SER A 36 -5.12 -1.83 -3.30
C SER A 36 -5.70 -0.68 -2.47
N PRO A 37 -5.47 0.57 -2.85
CA PRO A 37 -6.25 1.69 -2.33
C PRO A 37 -7.74 1.46 -2.58
N GLY A 38 -8.58 1.77 -1.60
CA GLY A 38 -10.01 1.51 -1.68
C GLY A 38 -10.72 1.56 -0.34
N VAL A 39 -12.01 1.22 -0.38
CA VAL A 39 -12.86 1.09 0.81
C VAL A 39 -13.09 -0.40 1.06
N TYR A 40 -12.74 -0.85 2.26
CA TYR A 40 -12.89 -2.23 2.70
C TYR A 40 -13.95 -2.29 3.79
N PHE A 41 -14.85 -3.26 3.67
CA PHE A 41 -15.89 -3.55 4.64
C PHE A 41 -15.53 -4.87 5.31
N ASP A 42 -15.67 -4.93 6.64
CA ASP A 42 -15.41 -6.14 7.42
C ASP A 42 -16.54 -6.36 8.43
N GLU A 43 -16.74 -7.62 8.80
CA GLU A 43 -17.70 -8.02 9.82
C GLU A 43 -17.10 -9.03 10.78
N THR A 44 -17.34 -8.84 12.07
CA THR A 44 -16.84 -9.72 13.12
C THR A 44 -17.92 -9.98 14.16
N ILE A 45 -18.00 -11.21 14.67
CA ILE A 45 -18.93 -11.54 15.75
C ILE A 45 -18.27 -11.19 17.07
N ASP A 46 -18.88 -10.26 17.81
CA ASP A 46 -18.45 -9.94 19.16
C ASP A 46 -18.80 -11.09 20.11
N LYS A 47 -17.78 -11.70 20.70
CA LYS A 47 -17.93 -12.87 21.57
C LYS A 47 -18.66 -12.58 22.89
N SER A 48 -18.79 -11.32 23.29
CA SER A 48 -19.41 -10.94 24.57
C SER A 48 -20.90 -10.66 24.45
N THR A 49 -21.33 -10.09 23.32
CA THR A 49 -22.74 -9.76 23.06
C THR A 49 -23.40 -10.65 22.00
N ASP A 50 -22.62 -11.53 21.34
CA ASP A 50 -23.03 -12.36 20.20
C ASP A 50 -23.62 -11.54 19.04
N LYS A 51 -23.19 -10.29 18.93
CA LYS A 51 -23.63 -9.34 17.89
C LYS A 51 -22.60 -9.27 16.77
N THR A 52 -23.07 -9.12 15.54
CA THR A 52 -22.21 -8.77 14.40
C THR A 52 -21.83 -7.29 14.48
N LEU A 53 -20.54 -7.01 14.54
CA LEU A 53 -19.96 -5.67 14.43
C LEU A 53 -19.43 -5.48 13.02
N HIS A 54 -19.79 -4.35 12.42
CA HIS A 54 -19.30 -3.94 11.11
C HIS A 54 -18.22 -2.87 11.26
N SER A 55 -17.22 -2.92 10.39
CA SER A 55 -16.19 -1.88 10.29
C SER A 55 -15.93 -1.52 8.83
N VAL A 56 -15.45 -0.30 8.63
CA VAL A 56 -15.08 0.24 7.32
C VAL A 56 -13.69 0.84 7.41
N LYS A 57 -12.82 0.46 6.47
CA LYS A 57 -11.48 1.05 6.31
C LYS A 57 -11.33 1.73 4.95
N VAL A 58 -10.97 3.00 4.97
CA VAL A 58 -10.60 3.76 3.77
C VAL A 58 -9.07 3.82 3.68
N ILE A 59 -8.53 3.11 2.70
CA ILE A 59 -7.08 3.00 2.47
C ILE A 59 -6.71 3.88 1.27
N PRO A 60 -6.03 5.03 1.46
CA PRO A 60 -5.59 5.86 0.35
C PRO A 60 -4.29 5.34 -0.29
N SER A 61 -4.00 5.79 -1.51
CA SER A 61 -2.70 5.53 -2.17
C SER A 61 -1.53 6.24 -1.49
N ARG A 62 -1.81 7.35 -0.80
CA ARG A 62 -0.86 8.09 0.03
C ARG A 62 -1.64 8.84 1.12
N GLY A 63 -1.19 8.74 2.37
CA GLY A 63 -1.78 9.45 3.51
C GLY A 63 -2.25 8.53 4.63
N ALA A 64 -2.97 9.11 5.59
CA ALA A 64 -3.50 8.41 6.75
C ALA A 64 -4.68 7.50 6.37
N TRP A 65 -4.82 6.38 7.07
CA TRP A 65 -6.00 5.52 6.96
C TRP A 65 -7.14 6.09 7.79
N LEU A 66 -8.37 5.95 7.30
CA LEU A 66 -9.58 6.25 8.08
C LEU A 66 -10.27 4.95 8.42
N GLU A 67 -10.60 4.77 9.69
CA GLU A 67 -11.30 3.60 10.21
C GLU A 67 -12.60 4.05 10.89
N PHE A 68 -13.68 3.34 10.60
CA PHE A 68 -15.00 3.56 11.18
C PHE A 68 -15.48 2.23 11.74
N ASP A 69 -15.79 2.21 13.04
CA ASP A 69 -16.26 1.02 13.75
C ASP A 69 -17.64 1.28 14.32
N VAL A 70 -18.52 0.28 14.24
CA VAL A 70 -19.79 0.28 14.96
C VAL A 70 -19.54 -0.16 16.40
N ASP A 71 -19.94 0.67 17.37
CA ASP A 71 -19.80 0.32 18.79
C ASP A 71 -20.75 -0.82 19.18
N LYS A 72 -20.36 -1.59 20.19
CA LYS A 72 -21.13 -2.71 20.76
C LYS A 72 -22.45 -2.27 21.39
N ARG A 73 -22.56 -0.98 21.69
CA ARG A 73 -23.67 -0.37 22.41
C ARG A 73 -24.72 0.29 21.51
N ASP A 74 -24.80 -0.05 20.22
CA ASP A 74 -25.83 0.47 19.29
C ASP A 74 -26.05 2.01 19.36
N THR A 75 -25.05 2.79 19.79
CA THR A 75 -25.10 4.27 19.90
C THR A 75 -24.30 4.93 18.80
#